data_AF-A0A2T5J4N2-F1
#
_entry.id   AF-A0A2T5J4N2-F1
#
_cell.length_a   1.000
_cell.length_b   1.000
_cell.length_c   1.000
_cell.angle_alpha   90.00
_cell.angle_beta   90.00
_cell.angle_gamma   90.00
#
_symmetry.space_group_name_H-M   'P 1'
#
loop_
_entity.id
_entity.type
_entity.pdbx_description
1 polymer ?
#
loop_
_entity_poly.entity_id
_entity_poly.type
_entity_poly.pdbx_seq_one_letter_code
_entity_poly.pdbx_strand_id
1 'polypeptide(L)'
;MKKILALLILGIIFTNSSYSQQRDTTKHKESDNHRMNRFIRQRLGIDSIKAEQVDAIQATYKAGIARVASSGLSEDQRRRAIDSLMRQKNARLAAILTLEQQAKIIPSTERSKEKSTVTKKQ
;
A
#
# COMPACT_ATOMS: atom_id res chain seq x y z
N MET A 1 17.02 65.76 15.09
CA MET A 1 17.25 65.57 13.63
C MET A 1 18.02 64.27 13.42
N LYS A 2 17.51 63.41 12.51
CA LYS A 2 18.21 62.34 11.74
C LYS A 2 18.73 61.12 12.58
N LYS A 3 18.09 59.93 12.48
CA LYS A 3 18.31 58.82 11.49
C LYS A 3 19.67 58.12 11.76
N ILE A 4 19.86 56.80 11.86
CA ILE A 4 19.21 55.57 11.33
C ILE A 4 20.06 54.37 11.84
N LEU A 5 19.44 53.18 12.03
CA LEU A 5 19.98 51.77 12.02
C LEU A 5 21.29 51.45 12.79
N ALA A 6 21.56 50.26 13.33
CA ALA A 6 21.16 48.86 13.15
C ALA A 6 21.67 48.13 14.43
N LEU A 7 21.29 46.94 14.87
CA LEU A 7 20.92 45.70 14.19
C LEU A 7 20.22 44.81 15.22
N LEU A 8 19.07 44.28 14.83
CA LEU A 8 18.34 43.20 15.45
C LEU A 8 19.19 41.92 15.52
N ILE A 9 19.29 41.31 16.70
CA ILE A 9 19.34 39.84 16.81
C ILE A 9 18.24 39.45 17.81
N LEU A 10 17.01 39.45 17.30
CA LEU A 10 15.89 38.78 17.93
C LEU A 10 16.11 37.27 17.72
N GLY A 11 16.58 36.60 18.77
CA GLY A 11 16.63 35.14 18.81
C GLY A 11 15.20 34.59 18.80
N ILE A 12 14.65 34.37 17.61
CA ILE A 12 13.44 33.55 17.46
C ILE A 12 13.91 32.11 17.65
N ILE A 13 13.75 31.64 18.89
CA ILE A 13 13.74 30.22 19.20
C ILE A 13 12.67 29.61 18.29
N PHE A 14 13.10 28.84 17.29
CA PHE A 14 12.23 27.91 16.58
C PHE A 14 11.79 26.85 17.60
N THR A 15 10.76 27.16 18.39
CA THR A 15 9.96 26.10 19.01
C THR A 15 9.32 25.36 17.86
N ASN A 16 9.83 24.15 17.62
CA ASN A 16 9.22 23.14 16.78
C ASN A 16 7.71 23.17 16.99
N SER A 17 6.98 23.80 16.06
CA SER A 17 5.58 23.49 15.86
C SER A 17 5.55 22.09 15.25
N SER A 18 5.77 21.10 16.10
CA SER A 18 5.26 19.75 15.88
C SER A 18 3.78 19.95 15.61
N TYR A 19 3.41 19.84 14.35
CA TYR A 19 2.05 19.64 13.90
C TYR A 19 1.59 18.29 14.45
N SER A 20 1.31 18.22 15.76
CA SER A 20 0.43 17.20 16.31
C SER A 20 -0.99 17.63 15.96
N GLN A 21 -1.32 17.62 14.65
CA GLN A 21 -2.67 17.29 14.25
C GLN A 21 -2.88 15.84 14.66
N GLN A 22 -3.30 15.65 15.92
CA GLN A 22 -4.04 14.48 16.32
C GLN A 22 -5.39 14.56 15.60
N ARG A 23 -5.38 14.26 14.28
CA ARG A 23 -6.61 13.91 13.57
C ARG A 23 -7.16 12.71 14.32
N ASP A 24 -8.41 12.79 14.73
CA ASP A 24 -9.16 11.63 15.21
C ASP A 24 -9.32 10.65 14.03
N THR A 25 -8.26 9.89 13.76
CA THR A 25 -8.18 8.99 12.60
C THR A 25 -9.04 7.75 12.79
N THR A 26 -9.63 7.55 13.97
CA THR A 26 -10.43 6.36 14.28
C THR A 26 -11.73 6.35 13.46
N LYS A 27 -12.51 7.43 13.51
CA LYS A 27 -13.80 7.53 12.80
C LYS A 27 -13.66 7.49 11.28
N HIS A 28 -12.60 8.09 10.73
CA HIS A 28 -12.38 8.07 9.28
C HIS A 28 -11.86 6.71 8.80
N LYS A 29 -10.93 6.07 9.52
CA LYS A 29 -10.41 4.76 9.14
C LYS A 29 -11.49 3.68 9.11
N GLU A 30 -12.42 3.71 10.07
CA GLU A 30 -13.51 2.72 10.10
C GLU A 30 -14.44 2.89 8.89
N SER A 31 -14.76 4.13 8.52
CA SER A 31 -15.55 4.42 7.33
C SER A 31 -14.84 4.03 6.02
N ASP A 32 -13.52 4.21 5.94
CA ASP A 32 -12.72 3.87 4.77
C ASP A 32 -12.54 2.35 4.63
N ASN A 33 -12.29 1.66 5.74
CA ASN A 33 -12.22 0.20 5.79
C ASN A 33 -13.54 -0.44 5.35
N HIS A 34 -14.68 0.06 5.84
CA HIS A 34 -15.99 -0.43 5.41
C HIS A 34 -16.28 -0.19 3.92
N ARG A 35 -15.86 0.96 3.38
CA ARG A 35 -15.99 1.25 1.94
C ARG A 35 -15.13 0.32 1.10
N MET A 36 -13.87 0.13 1.49
CA MET A 36 -12.93 -0.75 0.81
C MET A 36 -13.41 -2.21 0.86
N ASN A 37 -13.81 -2.68 2.04
CA ASN A 37 -14.36 -4.02 2.22
C ASN A 37 -15.59 -4.23 1.32
N ARG A 38 -16.55 -3.30 1.31
CA ARG A 38 -17.73 -3.37 0.42
C ARG A 38 -17.35 -3.44 -1.05
N PHE A 39 -16.41 -2.62 -1.49
CA PHE A 39 -15.94 -2.61 -2.88
C PHE A 39 -15.29 -3.95 -3.28
N ILE A 40 -14.41 -4.47 -2.43
CA ILE A 40 -13.74 -5.76 -2.66
C ILE A 40 -14.76 -6.89 -2.72
N ARG A 41 -15.73 -6.91 -1.78
CA ARG A 41 -16.81 -7.90 -1.76
C ARG A 41 -17.63 -7.88 -3.04
N GLN A 42 -18.07 -6.69 -3.47
CA GLN A 42 -18.87 -6.54 -4.69
C GLN A 42 -18.09 -6.94 -5.95
N ARG A 43 -16.82 -6.54 -6.03
CA ARG A 43 -15.97 -6.81 -7.19
C ARG A 43 -15.62 -8.31 -7.31
N LEU A 44 -15.35 -8.98 -6.19
CA LEU A 44 -14.90 -10.37 -6.17
C LEU A 44 -16.00 -11.39 -5.88
N GLY A 45 -17.19 -10.93 -5.46
CA GLY A 45 -18.28 -11.83 -5.05
C GLY A 45 -17.90 -12.66 -3.82
N ILE A 46 -17.27 -12.05 -2.82
CA ILE A 46 -16.79 -12.74 -1.60
C ILE A 46 -17.48 -12.22 -0.33
N ASP A 47 -17.45 -13.03 0.73
CA ASP A 47 -17.93 -12.66 2.05
C ASP A 47 -17.02 -11.59 2.73
N SER A 48 -17.47 -11.08 3.87
CA SER A 48 -16.75 -10.05 4.63
C SER A 48 -15.41 -10.54 5.18
N ILE A 49 -15.32 -11.80 5.61
CA ILE A 49 -14.10 -12.38 6.19
C ILE A 49 -13.01 -12.45 5.13
N LYS A 50 -13.31 -12.99 3.95
CA LYS A 50 -12.36 -13.02 2.83
C LYS A 50 -12.00 -11.63 2.33
N ALA A 51 -12.94 -10.69 2.36
CA ALA A 51 -12.64 -9.31 1.97
C ALA A 51 -11.69 -8.60 2.96
N GLU A 52 -11.83 -8.85 4.27
CA GLU A 52 -10.86 -8.40 5.28
C GLU A 52 -9.49 -9.03 5.06
N GLN A 53 -9.43 -10.31 4.70
CA GLN A 53 -8.17 -10.98 4.37
C GLN A 53 -7.49 -10.36 3.14
N VAL A 54 -8.26 -10.07 2.08
CA VAL A 54 -7.74 -9.39 0.88
C VAL A 54 -7.24 -7.99 1.22
N ASP A 55 -7.98 -7.23 2.03
CA ASP A 55 -7.58 -5.90 2.47
C ASP A 55 -6.29 -5.95 3.30
N ALA A 56 -6.17 -6.87 4.26
CA ALA A 56 -4.97 -7.07 5.06
C ALA A 56 -3.74 -7.44 4.20
N ILE A 57 -3.91 -8.28 3.18
CA ILE A 57 -2.84 -8.61 2.22
C ILE A 57 -2.39 -7.35 1.46
N GLN A 58 -3.33 -6.53 0.99
CA GLN A 58 -3.00 -5.28 0.29
C GLN A 58 -2.35 -4.25 1.22
N ALA A 59 -2.83 -4.11 2.44
CA ALA A 59 -2.25 -3.22 3.45
C ALA A 59 -0.80 -3.61 3.77
N THR A 60 -0.53 -4.91 3.92
CA THR A 60 0.82 -5.43 4.13
C THR A 60 1.73 -5.12 2.95
N TYR A 61 1.25 -5.33 1.72
CA TYR A 61 2.00 -4.99 0.51
C TYR A 61 2.34 -3.50 0.45
N LYS A 62 1.36 -2.61 0.65
CA LYS A 62 1.56 -1.15 0.66
C LYS A 62 2.57 -0.71 1.72
N ALA A 63 2.49 -1.28 2.93
CA ALA A 63 3.46 -1.01 3.98
C ALA A 63 4.87 -1.48 3.59
N GLY A 64 4.99 -2.64 2.93
CA GLY A 64 6.26 -3.12 2.39
C GLY A 64 6.85 -2.18 1.34
N ILE A 65 6.03 -1.69 0.41
CA ILE A 65 6.46 -0.70 -0.60
C ILE A 65 6.94 0.59 0.07
N ALA A 66 6.21 1.09 1.07
CA ALA A 66 6.62 2.28 1.81
C ALA A 66 8.00 2.11 2.47
N ARG A 67 8.27 0.93 3.07
CA ARG A 67 9.58 0.60 3.65
C ARG A 67 10.70 0.54 2.61
N VAL A 68 10.43 -0.04 1.44
CA VAL A 68 11.39 -0.07 0.33
C VAL A 68 11.65 1.34 -0.21
N ALA A 69 10.62 2.17 -0.31
CA ALA A 69 10.75 3.55 -0.75
C ALA A 69 11.59 4.39 0.21
N SER A 70 11.41 4.20 1.52
CA SER A 70 12.20 4.88 2.56
C SER A 70 13.59 4.27 2.79
N SER A 71 13.94 3.20 2.08
CA SER A 71 15.24 2.55 2.23
C SER A 71 16.35 3.26 1.43
N GLY A 72 17.59 3.11 1.88
CA GLY A 72 18.79 3.55 1.15
C GLY A 72 19.21 2.63 -0.01
N LEU A 73 18.33 1.75 -0.47
CA LEU A 73 18.63 0.79 -1.55
C LEU A 73 18.87 1.49 -2.88
N SER A 74 19.72 0.91 -3.72
CA SER A 74 19.86 1.33 -5.12
C SER A 74 18.56 1.07 -5.90
N GLU A 75 18.43 1.67 -7.09
CA GLU A 75 17.23 1.47 -7.91
C GLU A 75 17.00 -0.01 -8.26
N ASP A 76 18.04 -0.73 -8.67
CA ASP A 76 17.93 -2.16 -8.98
C ASP A 76 17.57 -3.01 -7.76
N GLN A 77 18.05 -2.64 -6.57
CA GLN A 77 17.69 -3.31 -5.33
C GLN A 77 16.24 -3.01 -4.94
N ARG A 78 15.77 -1.77 -5.13
CA ARG A 78 14.37 -1.40 -4.92
C ARG A 78 13.45 -2.18 -5.86
N ARG A 79 13.76 -2.26 -7.15
CA ARG A 79 12.99 -3.04 -8.13
C ARG A 79 12.87 -4.51 -7.70
N ARG A 80 13.99 -5.15 -7.36
CA ARG A 80 13.99 -6.55 -6.87
C ARG A 80 13.18 -6.73 -5.59
N ALA A 81 13.26 -5.79 -4.65
CA ALA A 81 12.48 -5.84 -3.42
C ALA A 81 10.97 -5.70 -3.68
N ILE A 82 10.58 -4.78 -4.56
CA ILE A 82 9.19 -4.59 -5.00
C ILE A 82 8.66 -5.85 -5.69
N ASP A 83 9.45 -6.45 -6.60
CA ASP A 83 9.07 -7.69 -7.28
C ASP A 83 8.84 -8.83 -6.29
N SER A 84 9.69 -8.93 -5.26
CA SER A 84 9.51 -9.92 -4.20
C SER A 84 8.21 -9.69 -3.41
N LEU A 85 7.93 -8.45 -3.03
CA LEU A 85 6.69 -8.08 -2.33
C LEU A 85 5.45 -8.40 -3.20
N MET A 86 5.53 -8.13 -4.50
CA MET A 86 4.48 -8.42 -5.46
C MET A 86 4.22 -9.93 -5.58
N ARG A 87 5.28 -10.75 -5.70
CA ARG A 87 5.14 -12.22 -5.70
C ARG A 87 4.50 -12.74 -4.42
N GLN A 88 4.92 -12.22 -3.27
CA GLN A 88 4.34 -12.60 -1.97
C GLN A 88 2.86 -12.21 -1.87
N LYS A 89 2.49 -11.00 -2.30
CA LYS A 89 1.09 -10.55 -2.40
C LYS A 89 0.28 -11.53 -3.25
N ASN A 90 0.75 -11.84 -4.46
CA ASN A 90 0.02 -12.68 -5.40
C ASN A 90 -0.12 -14.12 -4.90
N ALA A 91 0.91 -14.69 -4.27
CA ALA A 91 0.84 -16.01 -3.65
C ALA A 91 -0.21 -16.07 -2.52
N ARG A 92 -0.27 -15.04 -1.67
CA ARG A 92 -1.29 -14.95 -0.60
C ARG A 92 -2.70 -14.79 -1.14
N LEU A 93 -2.88 -13.99 -2.20
CA LEU A 93 -4.18 -13.85 -2.86
C LEU A 93 -4.60 -15.18 -3.51
N ALA A 94 -3.68 -15.92 -4.12
CA ALA A 94 -3.96 -17.19 -4.75
C ALA A 94 -4.41 -18.28 -3.76
N ALA A 95 -3.99 -18.19 -2.49
CA ALA A 95 -4.40 -19.12 -1.45
C ALA A 95 -5.86 -18.93 -1.01
N ILE A 96 -6.47 -17.76 -1.25
CA ILE A 96 -7.82 -17.43 -0.74
C ILE A 96 -8.85 -17.12 -1.85
N LEU A 97 -8.39 -16.85 -3.07
CA LEU A 97 -9.21 -16.46 -4.23
C LEU A 97 -9.16 -17.51 -5.35
N THR A 98 -10.30 -17.70 -6.04
CA THR A 98 -10.34 -18.50 -7.28
C THR A 98 -9.58 -17.81 -8.41
N LEU A 99 -9.25 -18.54 -9.48
CA LEU A 99 -8.57 -17.97 -10.66
C LEU A 99 -9.36 -16.82 -11.29
N GLU A 100 -10.69 -16.92 -11.33
CA GLU A 100 -11.56 -15.86 -11.84
C GLU A 100 -11.52 -14.61 -10.95
N GLN A 101 -11.48 -14.79 -9.63
CA GLN A 101 -11.36 -13.69 -8.67
C GLN A 101 -9.98 -13.04 -8.73
N GLN A 102 -8.92 -13.84 -8.85
CA GLN A 102 -7.56 -13.35 -9.07
C GLN A 102 -7.49 -12.52 -10.35
N ALA A 103 -8.18 -12.92 -11.41
CA ALA A 103 -8.20 -12.18 -12.67
C ALA A 103 -8.82 -10.77 -12.55
N LYS A 104 -9.61 -10.49 -11.50
CA LYS A 104 -10.23 -9.18 -11.27
C LYS A 104 -9.37 -8.21 -10.44
N ILE A 105 -8.33 -8.72 -9.76
CA ILE A 105 -7.50 -7.96 -8.81
C ILE A 105 -5.99 -8.01 -9.13
N ILE A 106 -5.51 -9.07 -9.77
CA ILE A 106 -4.11 -9.21 -10.21
C ILE A 106 -4.05 -8.83 -11.70
N PRO A 107 -3.31 -7.76 -12.07
CA PRO A 107 -3.07 -7.40 -13.46
C PRO A 107 -2.43 -8.55 -14.23
N SER A 108 -2.74 -8.69 -15.53
CA SER A 108 -2.23 -9.79 -16.37
C SER A 108 -0.70 -9.85 -16.43
N THR A 109 -0.02 -8.72 -16.27
CA THR A 109 1.45 -8.60 -16.21
C THR A 109 2.07 -9.20 -14.96
N GLU A 110 1.31 -9.31 -13.87
CA GLU A 110 1.78 -9.82 -12.57
C GLU A 110 1.36 -11.27 -12.31
N ARG A 111 0.50 -11.84 -13.18
CA ARG A 111 0.05 -13.23 -13.04
C ARG A 111 1.21 -14.15 -13.38
N SER A 112 1.55 -15.04 -12.47
CA SER A 112 2.43 -16.17 -12.74
C SER A 112 1.84 -16.92 -13.95
N LYS A 113 2.59 -17.03 -15.05
CA LYS A 113 2.22 -17.93 -16.17
C LYS A 113 2.43 -19.38 -15.72
N GLU A 114 1.68 -19.84 -14.74
CA GLU A 114 1.65 -21.26 -14.39
C GLU A 114 0.38 -21.88 -14.94
N LYS A 115 0.57 -22.88 -15.81
CA LYS A 115 -0.40 -23.74 -16.51
C LYS A 115 -1.02 -23.18 -17.80
N SER A 116 -0.17 -23.03 -18.81
CA SER A 116 -0.52 -23.36 -20.20
C SER A 116 0.14 -24.66 -20.66
N THR A 117 0.33 -25.63 -19.76
CA THR A 117 0.55 -27.04 -20.14
C THR A 117 -0.80 -27.73 -20.12
N VAL A 118 -1.63 -27.40 -21.11
CA VAL A 118 -2.70 -28.32 -21.54
C VAL A 118 -1.98 -29.53 -22.12
N THR A 119 -2.05 -30.63 -21.39
CA THR A 119 -1.66 -31.97 -21.84
C THR A 119 -2.25 -32.23 -23.22
N LYS A 120 -1.41 -32.09 -24.25
CA LYS A 120 -1.71 -32.59 -25.60
C LYS A 120 -1.52 -34.10 -25.52
N LYS A 121 -2.56 -34.83 -25.12
CA LYS A 121 -2.65 -36.28 -25.35
C LYS A 121 -2.67 -36.47 -26.86
N GLN A 122 -1.56 -36.97 -27.41
CA GLN A 122 -1.57 -37.74 -28.66
C GLN A 122 -2.00 -39.16 -28.33
#